data_AF-A0A7W4YVX7-F1
#
_entry.id   AF-A0A7W4YVX7-F1
#
_cell.length_a   1.000
_cell.length_b   1.000
_cell.length_c   1.000
_cell.angle_alpha   90.00
_cell.angle_beta   90.00
_cell.angle_gamma   90.00
#
_symmetry.space_group_name_H-M   'P 1'
#
loop_
_entity.id
_entity.type
_entity.pdbx_description
1 polymer ?
#
loop_
_entity_poly.entity_id
_entity_poly.type
_entity_poly.pdbx_seq_one_letter_code
_entity_poly.pdbx_strand_id
1 'polypeptide(L)'
;MKPMALSRGRLLYIVAVLVSGIVIGLITARQPHLQELAVPPAAWPFAVSLALDLIIGQMAAQGRAEPLTMGDRFVAVLGAGLIVTAMVAMAQ
;
A
#
# COMPACT_ATOMS: atom_id res chain seq x y z
N MET A 1 0.59 -24.26 -14.23
CA MET A 1 0.49 -23.31 -13.10
C MET A 1 -0.99 -23.04 -12.87
N LYS A 2 -1.55 -23.50 -11.75
CA LYS A 2 -2.98 -23.32 -11.43
C LYS A 2 -3.18 -21.84 -11.05
N PRO A 3 -4.11 -21.08 -11.66
CA PRO A 3 -4.34 -19.71 -11.25
C PRO A 3 -4.82 -19.73 -9.79
N MET A 4 -3.96 -19.26 -8.88
CA MET A 4 -4.35 -19.03 -7.50
C MET A 4 -5.32 -17.86 -7.52
N ALA A 5 -6.61 -18.14 -7.43
CA ALA A 5 -7.61 -17.10 -7.25
C ALA A 5 -7.28 -16.35 -5.94
N LEU A 6 -6.96 -15.06 -6.05
CA LEU A 6 -6.75 -14.20 -4.89
C LEU A 6 -8.03 -14.22 -4.03
N SER A 7 -7.90 -14.50 -2.73
CA SER A 7 -9.06 -14.41 -1.84
C SER A 7 -9.52 -12.94 -1.78
N ARG A 8 -10.84 -12.72 -1.67
CA ARG A 8 -11.43 -11.36 -1.73
C ARG A 8 -10.77 -10.40 -0.73
N GLY A 9 -10.41 -10.89 0.46
CA GLY A 9 -9.70 -10.10 1.47
C GLY A 9 -8.32 -9.63 1.02
N ARG A 10 -7.54 -10.48 0.34
CA ARG A 10 -6.22 -10.11 -0.20
C ARG A 10 -6.35 -9.07 -1.31
N LEU A 11 -7.32 -9.25 -2.21
CA LEU A 11 -7.59 -8.28 -3.26
C LEU A 11 -7.95 -6.91 -2.67
N LEU A 12 -8.85 -6.88 -1.67
CA LEU A 12 -9.23 -5.64 -0.99
C LEU A 12 -8.04 -4.97 -0.30
N TYR A 13 -7.16 -5.74 0.35
CA TYR A 13 -5.94 -5.22 0.94
C TYR A 13 -5.02 -4.59 -0.12
N ILE A 14 -4.73 -5.32 -1.21
CA ILE A 14 -3.86 -4.82 -2.28
C ILE A 14 -4.45 -3.53 -2.85
N VAL A 15 -5.75 -3.52 -3.17
CA VAL A 15 -6.44 -2.34 -3.69
C VAL A 15 -6.37 -1.18 -2.71
N ALA A 16 -6.60 -1.40 -1.41
CA ALA A 16 -6.54 -0.35 -0.39
C ALA A 16 -5.15 0.29 -0.32
N VAL A 17 -4.09 -0.52 -0.36
CA VAL A 17 -2.70 -0.01 -0.34
C VAL A 17 -2.38 0.73 -1.65
N LEU A 18 -2.78 0.22 -2.81
CA LEU A 18 -2.58 0.91 -4.09
C LEU A 18 -3.31 2.26 -4.14
N VAL A 19 -4.57 2.30 -3.69
CA VAL A 19 -5.34 3.55 -3.57
C VAL A 19 -4.65 4.53 -2.63
N SER A 20 -4.07 4.06 -1.52
CA SER A 20 -3.28 4.92 -0.64
C SER A 20 -2.07 5.53 -1.36
N GLY A 21 -1.38 4.75 -2.21
CA GLY A 21 -0.29 5.26 -3.06
C GLY A 21 -0.75 6.37 -4.00
N ILE A 22 -1.93 6.23 -4.63
CA ILE A 22 -2.50 7.28 -5.48
C ILE A 22 -2.78 8.55 -4.66
N VAL A 23 -3.41 8.42 -3.49
CA VAL A 23 -3.74 9.56 -2.61
C VAL A 23 -2.46 10.26 -2.15
N ILE A 24 -1.45 9.51 -1.72
CA ILE A 24 -0.15 10.04 -1.30
C ILE A 24 0.56 10.75 -2.47
N GLY A 25 0.56 10.14 -3.66
CA GLY A 25 1.11 10.73 -4.87
C GLY A 25 0.44 12.05 -5.23
N LEU A 26 -0.90 12.12 -5.17
CA LEU A 26 -1.66 13.35 -5.42
C LEU A 26 -1.33 14.46 -4.40
N ILE A 27 -1.27 14.12 -3.12
CA ILE A 27 -0.94 15.08 -2.06
C ILE A 27 0.48 15.63 -2.27
N THR A 28 1.44 14.74 -2.50
CA THR A 28 2.86 15.09 -2.68
C THR A 28 3.08 15.91 -3.95
N ALA A 29 2.41 15.57 -5.05
CA ALA A 29 2.47 16.34 -6.30
C ALA A 29 1.97 17.78 -6.12
N ARG A 30 1.01 18.02 -5.22
CA ARG A 30 0.51 19.37 -4.91
C ARG A 30 1.32 20.11 -3.85
N GLN A 31 2.16 19.40 -3.10
CA GLN A 31 2.89 19.93 -1.96
C GLN A 31 4.36 19.49 -2.04
N PRO A 32 5.20 20.19 -2.83
CA PRO A 32 6.59 19.79 -3.08
C PRO A 32 7.44 19.69 -1.81
N HIS A 33 7.15 20.51 -0.79
CA HIS A 33 7.83 20.50 0.51
C HIS A 33 7.73 19.15 1.24
N LEU A 34 6.76 18.29 0.91
CA LEU A 34 6.64 16.95 1.49
C LEU A 34 7.75 16.00 1.01
N GLN A 35 8.41 16.30 -0.11
CA GLN A 35 9.53 15.51 -0.62
C GLN A 35 10.82 15.71 0.20
N GLU A 36 10.90 16.82 0.93
CA GLU A 36 12.06 17.19 1.76
C GLU A 36 11.96 16.64 3.20
N LEU A 37 10.86 15.96 3.52
CA LEU A 37 10.67 15.32 4.82
C LEU A 37 11.68 14.19 5.03
N ALA A 38 12.01 13.93 6.30
CA ALA A 38 12.96 12.87 6.68
C ALA A 38 12.55 11.47 6.17
N VAL A 39 11.25 11.24 5.95
CA VAL A 39 10.73 10.03 5.33
C VAL A 39 10.15 10.40 3.97
N PRO A 40 10.72 9.91 2.85
CA PRO A 40 10.23 10.25 1.53
C PRO A 40 8.81 9.74 1.32
N PRO A 41 7.95 10.48 0.58
CA PRO A 41 6.56 10.09 0.35
C PRO A 41 6.39 8.70 -0.28
N ALA A 42 7.35 8.24 -1.08
CA ALA A 42 7.36 6.90 -1.65
C ALA A 42 7.39 5.77 -0.58
N ALA A 43 7.85 6.06 0.63
CA ALA A 43 7.86 5.12 1.76
C ALA A 43 6.57 5.14 2.59
N TRP A 44 5.70 6.16 2.43
CA TRP A 44 4.48 6.27 3.23
C TRP A 44 3.47 5.13 3.00
N PRO A 45 3.32 4.54 1.80
CA PRO A 45 2.47 3.37 1.61
C PRO A 45 2.86 2.17 2.48
N PHE A 46 4.13 2.06 2.89
CA PHE A 46 4.56 1.02 3.82
C PHE A 46 3.93 1.22 5.21
N ALA A 47 3.85 2.45 5.71
CA ALA A 47 3.18 2.75 6.97
C ALA A 47 1.68 2.40 6.92
N VAL A 48 1.02 2.69 5.78
CA VAL A 48 -0.38 2.30 5.55
C VAL A 48 -0.54 0.78 5.55
N SER A 49 0.36 0.08 4.85
CA SER A 49 0.39 -1.39 4.82
C SER A 49 0.57 -1.99 6.21
N LEU A 50 1.45 -1.43 7.05
CA LEU A 50 1.62 -1.87 8.44
C LEU A 50 0.36 -1.66 9.28
N ALA A 51 -0.31 -0.51 9.13
CA ALA A 51 -1.57 -0.24 9.84
C ALA A 51 -2.66 -1.25 9.44
N LEU A 52 -2.77 -1.54 8.14
CA LEU A 52 -3.71 -2.55 7.63
C LEU A 52 -3.33 -3.97 8.08
N ASP A 53 -2.04 -4.30 8.10
CA ASP A 53 -1.53 -5.58 8.60
C ASP A 53 -1.92 -5.80 10.07
N LEU A 54 -1.85 -4.75 10.92
CA LEU A 54 -2.29 -4.83 12.31
C LEU A 54 -3.79 -5.10 12.43
N ILE A 55 -4.61 -4.38 11.64
CA ILE A 55 -6.07 -4.56 11.63
C ILE A 55 -6.44 -5.97 11.16
N ILE A 56 -5.81 -6.44 10.07
CA ILE A 56 -6.06 -7.76 9.51
C ILE A 56 -5.54 -8.86 10.44
N GLY A 57 -4.39 -8.65 11.09
CA GLY A 57 -3.86 -9.56 12.10
C GLY A 57 -4.82 -9.72 13.28
N GLN A 58 -5.42 -8.63 13.77
CA GLN A 58 -6.45 -8.69 14.81
C GLN A 58 -7.72 -9.43 14.35
N MET A 59 -8.19 -9.16 13.12
CA MET A 59 -9.34 -9.88 12.57
C MET A 59 -9.06 -11.37 12.35
N ALA A 60 -7.83 -11.71 11.94
CA ALA A 60 -7.40 -13.09 11.75
C ALA A 60 -7.32 -13.83 13.09
N ALA A 61 -6.84 -13.19 14.14
CA ALA A 61 -6.84 -13.75 15.50
C ALA A 61 -8.27 -14.04 16.02
N GLN A 62 -9.28 -13.31 15.53
CA GLN A 62 -10.70 -13.53 15.82
C GLN A 62 -11.37 -14.55 14.88
N GLY A 63 -10.62 -15.17 13.96
CA GLY A 63 -11.15 -16.10 12.95
C GLY A 63 -11.99 -15.44 11.86
N ARG A 64 -11.95 -14.11 11.74
CA ARG A 64 -12.76 -13.33 10.79
C ARG A 64 -12.05 -13.01 9.47
N ALA A 65 -10.74 -13.24 9.38
CA ALA A 65 -9.95 -12.95 8.19
C ALA A 65 -8.83 -13.99 7.98
N GLU A 66 -8.43 -14.21 6.73
CA GLU A 66 -7.23 -14.99 6.42
C GLU A 66 -5.97 -14.15 6.68
N PRO A 67 -4.87 -14.75 7.18
CA PRO A 67 -3.58 -14.08 7.29
C PRO A 67 -3.06 -13.66 5.91
N LEU A 68 -2.55 -12.43 5.83
CA LEU A 68 -1.87 -11.93 4.63
C LEU A 68 -0.53 -12.63 4.42
N THR A 69 -0.26 -13.06 3.19
CA THR A 69 1.04 -13.62 2.83
C THR A 69 2.08 -12.50 2.67
N MET A 70 3.36 -12.84 2.83
CA MET A 70 4.46 -11.89 2.62
C MET A 70 4.47 -11.37 1.17
N GLY A 71 4.07 -12.20 0.20
CA GLY A 71 3.97 -11.82 -1.22
C GLY A 71 2.89 -10.76 -1.48
N ASP A 72 1.72 -10.90 -0.85
CA ASP A 72 0.63 -9.91 -1.02
C ASP A 72 1.06 -8.52 -0.51
N ARG A 73 1.75 -8.48 0.64
CA ARG A 73 2.29 -7.25 1.24
C ARG A 73 3.31 -6.61 0.32
N PHE A 74 4.23 -7.41 -0.22
CA PHE A 74 5.29 -6.93 -1.10
C PHE A 74 4.73 -6.32 -2.39
N VAL A 75 3.78 -7.01 -3.04
CA VAL A 75 3.12 -6.52 -4.27
C VAL A 75 2.38 -5.22 -3.99
N ALA A 76 1.64 -5.15 -2.89
CA ALA A 76 0.87 -3.98 -2.50
C ALA A 76 1.77 -2.76 -2.23
N VAL A 77 2.79 -2.92 -1.38
CA VAL A 77 3.68 -1.83 -0.96
C VAL A 77 4.55 -1.35 -2.11
N LEU A 78 5.17 -2.26 -2.87
CA LEU A 78 5.97 -1.86 -4.03
C LEU A 78 5.12 -1.21 -5.10
N GLY A 79 3.94 -1.78 -5.40
CA GLY A 79 3.02 -1.18 -6.36
C GLY A 79 2.64 0.25 -5.96
N ALA A 80 2.30 0.46 -4.69
CA ALA A 80 1.95 1.79 -4.19
C ALA A 80 3.14 2.76 -4.17
N GLY A 81 4.33 2.30 -3.76
CA GLY A 81 5.55 3.11 -3.79
C GLY A 81 5.94 3.54 -5.21
N LEU A 82 5.81 2.64 -6.19
CA LEU A 82 6.01 2.94 -7.61
C LEU A 82 4.98 3.94 -8.13
N ILE A 83 3.71 3.81 -7.74
CA ILE A 83 2.66 4.78 -8.08
C ILE A 83 3.04 6.17 -7.56
N VAL A 84 3.38 6.29 -6.27
CA VAL A 84 3.79 7.57 -5.68
C VAL A 84 4.98 8.15 -6.44
N THR A 85 6.00 7.35 -6.70
CA THR A 85 7.22 7.77 -7.39
C THR A 85 6.91 8.26 -8.80
N ALA A 86 6.12 7.51 -9.57
CA ALA A 86 5.74 7.89 -10.93
C ALA A 86 4.92 9.18 -10.94
N MET A 87 3.96 9.32 -10.02
CA MET A 87 3.12 10.53 -9.94
C MET A 87 3.93 11.77 -9.58
N VAL A 88 4.85 11.65 -8.63
CA VAL A 88 5.74 12.74 -8.24
C VAL A 88 6.67 13.11 -9.40
N ALA A 89 7.26 12.13 -10.08
CA ALA A 89 8.15 12.37 -11.22
C ALA A 89 7.43 13.02 -12.43
N MET A 90 6.16 12.69 -12.66
CA MET A 90 5.34 13.31 -13.72
C MET A 90 4.81 14.70 -13.36
N ALA A 91 4.86 15.08 -12.08
CA ALA A 91 4.38 16.37 -11.59
C ALA A 91 5.48 17.44 -11.48
N GLN A 92 6.74 17.06 -11.70
CA GLN A 92 7.91 17.95 -11.82
C GLN A 92 8.08 18.41 -13.28
#